data_AF-A0A348PCT0-F1
#
_entry.id   AF-A0A348PCT0-F1
#
_cell.length_a   1.000
_cell.length_b   1.000
_cell.length_c   1.000
_cell.angle_alpha   90.00
_cell.angle_beta   90.00
_cell.angle_gamma   90.00
#
_symmetry.space_group_name_H-M   'P 1'
#
loop_
_entity.id
_entity.type
_entity.pdbx_description
1 polymer ?
#
loop_
_entity_poly.entity_id
_entity_poly.type
_entity_poly.pdbx_seq_one_letter_code
_entity_poly.pdbx_strand_id
1 'polypeptide(L)'
;AIAMTGVGLLLPGAAVVLILKGLAPAWATGWTLLWLTLPVIPAMIATWIMLAWWPMRERRLPALGVYFAAMVFVWIGFHHAEDVAMDVMGARPVAQAVAVETRPIVVYRLRNLTIDWYLGRWLDAVDVSEDLQAWIDAHPDGVVLASDGDLAQLRSKFPDVGRRLEDRQSFDAWPLKKIVFCDVVR
;
A
#
# COMPACT_ATOMS: atom_id res chain seq x y z
N ALA A 1 30.46 -9.90 0.61
CA ALA A 1 30.61 -8.94 1.72
C ALA A 1 30.17 -7.54 1.31
N ILE A 2 30.87 -6.87 0.38
CA ILE A 2 30.62 -5.48 -0.02
C ILE A 2 29.16 -5.20 -0.42
N ALA A 3 28.53 -6.05 -1.22
CA ALA A 3 27.13 -5.86 -1.62
C ALA A 3 26.14 -5.94 -0.43
N MET A 4 26.37 -6.85 0.53
CA MET A 4 25.54 -6.99 1.72
C MET A 4 25.78 -5.87 2.74
N THR A 5 27.02 -5.38 2.85
CA THR A 5 27.36 -4.18 3.63
C THR A 5 26.73 -2.94 3.01
N GLY A 6 26.71 -2.87 1.68
CA GLY A 6 25.98 -1.86 0.91
C GLY A 6 24.50 -1.89 1.24
N VAL A 7 23.82 -3.03 1.06
CA VAL A 7 22.39 -3.17 1.38
C VAL A 7 22.10 -2.84 2.86
N GLY A 8 22.91 -3.35 3.80
CA GLY A 8 22.72 -3.14 5.24
C GLY A 8 23.00 -1.72 5.74
N LEU A 9 23.77 -0.90 5.02
CA LEU A 9 24.01 0.51 5.33
C LEU A 9 23.13 1.46 4.49
N LEU A 10 22.91 1.12 3.22
CA LEU A 10 22.18 1.95 2.26
C LEU A 10 20.67 1.89 2.47
N LEU A 11 20.08 0.77 2.91
CA LEU A 11 18.64 0.73 3.23
C LEU A 11 18.29 1.61 4.43
N PRO A 12 18.95 1.46 5.60
CA PRO A 12 18.75 2.38 6.72
C PRO A 12 19.11 3.82 6.36
N GLY A 13 20.20 4.02 5.60
CA GLY A 13 20.60 5.35 5.12
C GLY A 13 19.57 5.99 4.20
N ALA A 14 18.99 5.24 3.27
CA ALA A 14 17.94 5.71 2.37
C ALA A 14 16.65 6.04 3.13
N ALA A 15 16.28 5.21 4.12
CA ALA A 15 15.19 5.52 5.04
C ALA A 15 15.44 6.83 5.78
N VAL A 16 16.63 7.02 6.38
CA VAL A 16 17.03 8.28 7.04
C VAL A 16 16.98 9.48 6.09
N VAL A 17 17.42 9.34 4.84
CA VAL A 17 17.35 10.42 3.85
C VAL A 17 15.90 10.78 3.49
N LEU A 18 15.02 9.79 3.31
CA LEU A 18 13.59 10.04 3.07
C LEU A 18 12.94 10.80 4.23
N ILE A 19 13.35 10.48 5.46
CA ILE A 19 12.89 11.14 6.69
C ILE A 19 13.37 12.58 6.74
N LEU A 20 14.68 12.80 6.57
CA LEU A 20 15.28 14.14 6.62
C LEU A 20 14.78 15.06 5.51
N LYS A 21 14.39 14.50 4.36
CA LYS A 21 13.78 15.26 3.26
C LYS A 21 12.28 15.49 3.42
N GLY A 22 11.65 15.00 4.49
CA GLY A 22 10.20 15.09 4.68
C GLY A 22 9.39 14.34 3.61
N LEU A 23 10.01 13.36 2.94
CA LEU A 23 9.38 12.51 1.93
C LEU A 23 8.79 11.23 2.53
N ALA A 24 8.84 11.10 3.86
CA ALA A 24 8.20 10.01 4.57
C ALA A 24 6.67 10.12 4.36
N PRO A 25 6.00 9.02 3.98
CA PRO A 25 4.54 9.00 3.90
C PRO A 25 3.93 9.45 5.23
N ALA A 26 2.81 10.17 5.19
CA ALA A 26 2.17 10.69 6.41
C ALA A 26 1.83 9.57 7.43
N TRP A 27 1.56 8.36 6.94
CA TRP A 27 1.28 7.18 7.77
C TRP A 27 2.55 6.50 8.33
N ALA A 28 3.70 6.66 7.67
CA ALA A 28 4.97 6.07 8.05
C ALA A 28 5.91 7.17 8.54
N THR A 29 5.74 7.57 9.81
CA THR A 29 6.70 8.47 10.46
C THR A 29 8.12 7.93 10.30
N GLY A 30 9.13 8.80 10.36
CA GLY A 30 10.50 8.35 10.14
C GLY A 30 10.98 7.27 11.11
N TRP A 31 10.43 7.24 12.32
CA TRP A 31 10.67 6.15 13.24
C TRP A 31 10.15 4.81 12.72
N THR A 32 8.95 4.78 12.13
CA THR A 32 8.39 3.58 11.50
C THR A 32 9.32 3.05 10.42
N LEU A 33 9.78 3.90 9.50
CA LEU A 33 10.72 3.49 8.43
C LEU A 33 12.04 2.96 9.00
N LEU A 34 12.58 3.57 10.05
CA LEU A 34 13.78 3.07 10.73
C LEU A 34 13.53 1.68 11.32
N TRP A 35 12.43 1.47 12.05
CA TRP A 35 12.06 0.18 12.63
C TRP A 35 11.90 -0.92 11.59
N LEU A 36 11.31 -0.60 10.43
CA LEU A 36 11.15 -1.56 9.32
C LEU A 36 12.50 -1.95 8.66
N THR A 37 13.56 -1.16 8.83
CA THR A 37 14.90 -1.49 8.33
C THR A 37 15.76 -2.28 9.32
N LEU A 38 15.41 -2.29 10.62
CA LEU A 38 16.17 -3.02 11.65
C LEU A 38 16.28 -4.53 11.42
N PRO A 39 15.30 -5.25 10.85
CA PRO A 39 15.44 -6.68 10.53
C PRO A 39 16.60 -7.01 9.59
N VAL A 40 17.08 -6.04 8.79
CA VAL A 40 18.22 -6.22 7.88
C VAL A 40 19.55 -6.33 8.64
N ILE A 41 19.65 -5.75 9.84
CA ILE A 41 20.88 -5.73 10.65
C ILE A 41 21.27 -7.14 11.11
N PRO A 42 20.38 -7.96 11.72
CA PRO A 42 20.66 -9.36 12.05
C PRO A 42 21.13 -10.19 10.85
N ALA A 43 20.52 -10.02 9.66
CA ALA A 43 20.94 -10.73 8.46
C ALA A 43 22.32 -10.31 7.96
N MET A 44 22.66 -9.02 8.05
CA MET A 44 24.00 -8.55 7.75
C MET A 44 25.02 -9.20 8.71
N ILE A 45 24.77 -9.17 10.02
CA ILE A 45 25.65 -9.77 11.04
C ILE A 45 25.80 -11.28 10.81
N ALA A 46 24.69 -11.99 10.59
CA ALA A 46 24.71 -13.43 10.32
C ALA A 46 25.50 -13.79 9.05
N THR A 47 25.43 -12.95 8.02
CA THR A 47 26.24 -13.10 6.79
C THR A 47 27.73 -12.94 7.08
N TRP A 48 28.12 -11.97 7.91
CA TRP A 48 29.52 -11.80 8.33
C TRP A 48 30.03 -12.98 9.14
N ILE A 49 29.22 -13.47 10.10
CA ILE A 49 29.54 -14.66 10.90
C ILE A 49 29.69 -15.87 9.97
N MET A 50 28.78 -16.06 9.03
CA MET A 50 28.85 -17.14 8.05
C MET A 50 30.14 -17.08 7.24
N LEU A 51 30.48 -15.90 6.68
CA LEU A 51 31.70 -15.71 5.89
C LEU A 51 32.98 -15.92 6.71
N ALA A 52 33.00 -15.47 7.96
CA ALA A 52 34.15 -15.64 8.86
C ALA A 52 34.35 -17.10 9.28
N TRP A 53 33.27 -17.87 9.43
CA TRP A 53 33.32 -19.26 9.86
C TRP A 53 33.40 -20.26 8.70
N TRP A 54 33.07 -19.85 7.48
CA TRP A 54 33.09 -20.69 6.29
C TRP A 54 34.43 -21.43 6.03
N PRO A 55 35.61 -20.82 6.26
CA PRO A 55 36.89 -21.50 6.11
C PRO A 55 37.08 -22.65 7.11
N MET A 56 36.44 -22.58 8.28
CA MET A 56 36.55 -23.57 9.34
C MET A 56 35.54 -24.71 9.09
N ARG A 57 36.02 -25.84 8.57
CA ARG A 57 35.16 -26.98 8.15
C ARG A 57 34.15 -27.41 9.23
N GLU A 58 34.57 -27.41 10.49
CA GLU A 58 33.75 -27.82 11.63
C GLU A 58 32.63 -26.83 11.97
N ARG A 59 32.75 -25.56 11.54
CA ARG A 59 31.77 -24.50 11.84
C ARG A 59 30.81 -24.22 10.69
N ARG A 60 30.92 -24.93 9.57
CA ARG A 60 30.06 -24.70 8.39
C ARG A 60 28.59 -24.95 8.66
N LEU A 61 28.25 -26.02 9.38
CA LEU A 61 26.86 -26.35 9.69
C LEU A 61 26.25 -25.32 10.67
N PRO A 62 26.92 -24.93 11.78
CA PRO A 62 26.50 -23.78 12.59
C PRO A 62 26.36 -22.48 11.79
N ALA A 63 27.30 -22.17 10.89
CA ALA A 63 27.29 -20.97 10.06
C ALA A 63 26.05 -20.91 9.15
N LEU A 64 25.68 -22.04 8.52
CA LEU A 64 24.47 -22.14 7.72
C LEU A 64 23.21 -22.01 8.59
N GLY A 65 23.20 -22.58 9.79
CA GLY A 65 22.08 -22.45 10.73
C GLY A 65 21.84 -21.00 11.17
N VAL A 66 22.91 -20.27 11.50
CA VAL A 66 22.85 -18.83 11.84
C VAL A 66 22.34 -18.01 10.67
N TYR A 67 22.83 -18.28 9.46
CA TYR A 67 22.36 -17.60 8.25
C TYR A 67 20.87 -17.86 7.98
N PHE A 68 20.43 -19.13 8.05
CA PHE A 68 19.04 -19.50 7.87
C PHE A 68 18.12 -18.79 8.87
N ALA A 69 18.45 -18.86 10.17
CA ALA A 69 17.65 -18.20 11.20
C ALA A 69 17.53 -16.69 10.94
N ALA A 70 18.62 -16.03 10.55
CA ALA A 70 18.59 -14.61 10.24
C ALA A 70 17.74 -14.28 9.01
N MET A 71 17.75 -15.13 7.98
CA MET A 71 16.88 -14.96 6.80
C MET A 71 15.40 -15.16 7.15
N VAL A 72 15.07 -16.08 8.06
CA VAL A 72 13.70 -16.22 8.60
C VAL A 72 13.26 -14.96 9.34
N PHE A 73 14.13 -14.37 10.17
CA PHE A 73 13.83 -13.11 10.86
C PHE A 73 13.61 -11.94 9.89
N VAL A 74 14.42 -11.84 8.83
CA VAL A 74 14.19 -10.84 7.77
C VAL A 74 12.85 -11.05 7.10
N TRP A 75 12.53 -12.31 6.75
CA TRP A 75 11.27 -12.65 6.11
C TRP A 75 10.08 -12.26 6.98
N ILE A 76 10.08 -12.63 8.26
CA ILE A 76 9.04 -12.24 9.23
C ILE A 76 8.95 -10.71 9.34
N GLY A 77 10.09 -10.02 9.44
CA GLY A 77 10.14 -8.57 9.53
C GLY A 77 9.57 -7.88 8.29
N PHE A 78 9.84 -8.41 7.09
CA PHE A 78 9.30 -7.89 5.83
C PHE A 78 7.80 -8.10 5.73
N HIS A 79 7.29 -9.30 6.07
CA HIS A 79 5.85 -9.56 6.11
C HIS A 79 5.13 -8.67 7.12
N HIS A 80 5.72 -8.46 8.30
CA HIS A 80 5.15 -7.52 9.25
C HIS A 80 5.15 -6.07 8.74
N ALA A 81 6.21 -5.65 8.04
CA ALA A 81 6.28 -4.34 7.40
C ALA A 81 5.19 -4.17 6.34
N GLU A 82 4.98 -5.20 5.53
CA GLU A 82 3.95 -5.28 4.51
C GLU A 82 2.56 -5.24 5.13
N ASP A 83 2.30 -6.04 6.17
CA ASP A 83 1.03 -6.04 6.90
C ASP A 83 0.70 -4.66 7.48
N VAL A 84 1.66 -4.00 8.13
CA VAL A 84 1.49 -2.64 8.67
C VAL A 84 1.23 -1.64 7.56
N ALA A 85 1.95 -1.73 6.44
CA ALA A 85 1.73 -0.89 5.28
C ALA A 85 0.34 -1.11 4.68
N MET A 86 -0.11 -2.36 4.61
CA MET A 86 -1.41 -2.77 4.08
C MET A 86 -2.57 -2.45 5.04
N ASP A 87 -2.35 -2.38 6.35
CA ASP A 87 -3.39 -1.93 7.29
C ASP A 87 -3.75 -0.45 7.05
N VAL A 88 -2.79 0.37 6.60
CA VAL A 88 -3.00 1.81 6.41
C VAL A 88 -3.24 2.21 4.95
N MET A 89 -2.55 1.59 4.00
CA MET A 89 -2.69 1.85 2.55
C MET A 89 -3.50 0.77 1.81
N GLY A 90 -4.12 -0.16 2.56
CA GLY A 90 -4.87 -1.26 1.96
C GLY A 90 -6.33 -0.94 1.72
N ALA A 91 -7.03 -1.94 1.24
CA ALA A 91 -8.47 -1.89 1.01
C ALA A 91 -9.30 -1.78 2.30
N ARG A 92 -8.71 -2.01 3.48
CA ARG A 92 -9.45 -2.10 4.75
C ARG A 92 -10.04 -0.76 5.23
N PRO A 93 -9.31 0.37 5.27
CA PRO A 93 -9.91 1.68 5.56
C PRO A 93 -10.99 2.07 4.56
N VAL A 94 -10.79 1.74 3.27
CA VAL A 94 -11.78 1.98 2.22
C VAL A 94 -13.04 1.14 2.46
N ALA A 95 -12.89 -0.15 2.75
CA ALA A 95 -14.01 -1.04 3.08
C ALA A 95 -14.76 -0.57 4.33
N GLN A 96 -14.06 -0.09 5.36
CA GLN A 96 -14.70 0.49 6.55
C GLN A 96 -15.55 1.72 6.21
N ALA A 97 -15.03 2.61 5.36
CA ALA A 97 -15.77 3.78 4.91
C ALA A 97 -16.99 3.41 4.04
N VAL A 98 -16.86 2.38 3.19
CA VAL A 98 -17.99 1.83 2.42
C VAL A 98 -19.03 1.16 3.32
N ALA A 99 -18.60 0.46 4.37
CA ALA A 99 -19.50 -0.30 5.25
C ALA A 99 -20.43 0.60 6.08
N VAL A 100 -20.02 1.83 6.38
CA VAL A 100 -20.82 2.81 7.13
C VAL A 100 -21.67 3.72 6.23
N GLU A 101 -21.43 3.69 4.91
CA GLU A 101 -22.19 4.48 3.96
C GLU A 101 -23.57 3.87 3.72
N THR A 102 -24.61 4.69 3.86
CA THR A 102 -26.01 4.27 3.69
C THR A 102 -26.56 4.59 2.31
N ARG A 103 -25.90 5.49 1.57
CA ARG A 103 -26.27 5.88 0.21
C ARG A 103 -25.81 4.83 -0.81
N PRO A 104 -26.45 4.77 -1.99
CA PRO A 104 -25.98 3.93 -3.08
C PRO A 104 -24.52 4.23 -3.43
N ILE A 105 -23.69 3.19 -3.58
CA ILE A 105 -22.29 3.33 -4.00
C ILE A 105 -22.08 2.60 -5.32
N VAL A 106 -21.33 3.20 -6.23
CA VAL A 106 -20.76 2.51 -7.39
C VAL A 106 -19.25 2.71 -7.48
N VAL A 107 -18.57 1.68 -7.96
CA VAL A 107 -17.13 1.69 -8.23
C VAL A 107 -16.89 2.00 -9.70
N TYR A 108 -16.15 3.05 -10.00
CA TYR A 108 -15.80 3.43 -11.37
C TYR A 108 -14.37 3.00 -11.71
N ARG A 109 -14.24 2.02 -12.61
CA ARG A 109 -12.96 1.48 -13.16
C ARG A 109 -11.92 1.02 -12.12
N LEU A 110 -12.33 0.90 -10.87
CA LEU A 110 -11.49 0.58 -9.71
C LEU A 110 -11.85 -0.79 -9.13
N ARG A 111 -11.84 -1.85 -9.95
CA ARG A 111 -12.11 -3.21 -9.41
C ARG A 111 -10.98 -3.62 -8.48
N ASN A 112 -11.23 -3.53 -7.18
CA ASN A 112 -10.32 -3.95 -6.13
C ASN A 112 -10.99 -5.05 -5.30
N LEU A 113 -10.65 -6.30 -5.62
CA LEU A 113 -11.20 -7.51 -4.97
C LEU A 113 -10.94 -7.56 -3.46
N THR A 114 -9.92 -6.84 -2.97
CA THR A 114 -9.61 -6.80 -1.54
C THR A 114 -10.64 -5.94 -0.79
N ILE A 115 -11.23 -4.92 -1.41
CA ILE A 115 -12.33 -4.13 -0.80
C ILE A 115 -13.56 -5.04 -0.64
N ASP A 116 -13.95 -5.72 -1.71
CA ASP A 116 -15.10 -6.64 -1.71
C ASP A 116 -14.90 -7.77 -0.68
N TRP A 117 -13.68 -8.30 -0.57
CA TRP A 117 -13.32 -9.31 0.42
C TRP A 117 -13.55 -8.83 1.86
N TYR A 118 -13.08 -7.62 2.22
CA TYR A 118 -13.30 -7.07 3.56
C TYR A 118 -14.75 -6.70 3.84
N LEU A 119 -15.52 -6.36 2.80
CA LEU A 119 -16.95 -6.06 2.91
C LEU A 119 -17.82 -7.32 3.04
N GLY A 120 -17.32 -8.48 2.60
CA GLY A 120 -18.11 -9.71 2.51
C GLY A 120 -19.23 -9.65 1.47
N ARG A 121 -19.19 -8.65 0.56
CA ARG A 121 -20.13 -8.46 -0.54
C ARG A 121 -19.43 -7.80 -1.72
N TRP A 122 -19.97 -8.00 -2.92
CA TRP A 122 -19.51 -7.37 -4.14
C TRP A 122 -20.12 -5.97 -4.26
N LEU A 123 -19.29 -4.99 -4.57
CA LEU A 123 -19.77 -3.67 -4.96
C LEU A 123 -20.18 -3.63 -6.44
N ASP A 124 -21.21 -2.85 -6.74
CA ASP A 124 -21.57 -2.54 -8.11
C ASP A 124 -20.44 -1.75 -8.76
N ALA A 125 -20.09 -2.12 -9.98
CA ALA A 125 -18.97 -1.51 -10.71
C ALA A 125 -19.38 -1.15 -12.14
N VAL A 126 -18.92 0.02 -12.58
CA VAL A 126 -19.08 0.53 -13.94
C VAL A 126 -17.72 0.84 -14.54
N ASP A 127 -17.50 0.40 -15.78
CA ASP A 127 -16.19 0.49 -16.43
C ASP A 127 -16.15 1.57 -17.53
N VAL A 128 -17.30 2.13 -17.91
CA VAL A 128 -17.44 3.16 -18.95
C VAL A 128 -18.23 4.36 -18.44
N SER A 129 -17.97 5.52 -19.03
CA SER A 129 -18.54 6.80 -18.60
C SER A 129 -20.05 6.91 -18.84
N GLU A 130 -20.57 6.24 -19.88
CA GLU A 130 -22.01 6.24 -20.20
C GLU A 130 -22.81 5.52 -19.11
N ASP A 131 -22.35 4.35 -18.67
CA ASP A 131 -22.95 3.60 -17.57
C ASP A 131 -22.84 4.36 -16.24
N LEU A 132 -21.71 5.04 -16.01
CA LEU A 132 -21.54 5.90 -14.85
C LEU A 132 -22.55 7.06 -14.86
N GLN A 133 -22.76 7.70 -16.02
CA GLN A 133 -23.73 8.76 -16.16
C GLN A 133 -25.16 8.26 -15.90
N ALA A 134 -25.54 7.13 -16.49
CA ALA A 134 -26.85 6.51 -16.26
C ALA A 134 -27.05 6.16 -14.78
N TRP A 135 -26.02 5.66 -14.11
CA TRP A 135 -26.06 5.35 -12.68
C TRP A 135 -26.24 6.61 -11.83
N ILE A 136 -25.49 7.68 -12.14
CA ILE A 136 -25.57 8.98 -11.47
C ILE A 136 -26.97 9.59 -11.64
N ASP A 137 -27.59 9.44 -12.83
CA ASP A 137 -28.95 9.94 -13.08
C ASP A 137 -30.01 9.16 -12.29
N ALA A 138 -29.80 7.86 -12.07
CA ALA A 138 -30.65 7.02 -11.22
C ALA A 138 -30.44 7.26 -9.71
N HIS A 139 -29.23 7.66 -9.31
CA HIS A 139 -28.83 7.86 -7.90
C HIS A 139 -28.22 9.26 -7.70
N PRO A 140 -29.04 10.32 -7.73
CA PRO A 140 -28.57 11.71 -7.70
C PRO A 140 -27.96 12.15 -6.36
N ASP A 141 -28.05 11.31 -5.33
CA ASP A 141 -27.44 11.46 -4.00
C ASP A 141 -26.40 10.37 -3.71
N GLY A 142 -26.06 9.55 -4.71
CA GLY A 142 -25.14 8.43 -4.59
C GLY A 142 -23.68 8.83 -4.38
N VAL A 143 -22.84 7.82 -4.22
CA VAL A 143 -21.40 7.95 -4.01
C VAL A 143 -20.65 7.16 -5.06
N VAL A 144 -19.60 7.76 -5.62
CA VAL A 144 -18.72 7.12 -6.61
C VAL A 144 -17.35 6.89 -6.00
N LEU A 145 -16.84 5.67 -6.12
CA LEU A 145 -15.50 5.29 -5.72
C LEU A 145 -14.61 5.15 -6.96
N ALA A 146 -13.52 5.91 -7.06
CA ALA A 146 -12.61 5.88 -8.23
C ALA A 146 -11.13 6.04 -7.82
N SER A 147 -10.20 5.65 -8.70
CA SER A 147 -8.80 6.09 -8.54
C SER A 147 -8.67 7.58 -8.87
N ASP A 148 -7.68 8.26 -8.30
CA ASP A 148 -7.36 9.65 -8.65
C ASP A 148 -7.06 9.82 -10.16
N GLY A 149 -6.34 8.86 -10.75
CA GLY A 149 -6.01 8.84 -12.18
C GLY A 149 -7.24 8.68 -13.08
N ASP A 150 -8.14 7.76 -12.75
CA ASP A 150 -9.38 7.54 -13.54
C ASP A 150 -10.33 8.72 -13.41
N LEU A 151 -10.42 9.32 -12.22
CA LEU A 151 -11.22 10.51 -11.98
C LEU A 151 -10.67 11.72 -12.75
N ALA A 152 -9.35 11.91 -12.75
CA ALA A 152 -8.71 12.96 -13.56
C ALA A 152 -8.96 12.76 -15.06
N GLN A 153 -8.87 11.51 -15.53
CA GLN A 153 -9.18 11.17 -16.92
C GLN A 153 -10.65 11.44 -17.25
N LEU A 154 -11.58 11.07 -16.36
CA LEU A 154 -13.01 11.33 -16.52
C LEU A 154 -13.29 12.84 -16.61
N ARG A 155 -12.75 13.64 -15.68
CA ARG A 155 -12.90 15.10 -15.66
C ARG A 155 -12.34 15.77 -16.93
N SER A 156 -11.28 15.19 -17.51
CA SER A 156 -10.70 15.70 -18.76
C SER A 156 -11.48 15.30 -20.01
N LYS A 157 -11.96 14.06 -20.11
CA LYS A 157 -12.63 13.55 -21.32
C LYS A 157 -14.14 13.78 -21.35
N PHE A 158 -14.77 13.75 -20.18
CA PHE A 158 -16.22 13.86 -19.98
C PHE A 158 -16.51 14.88 -18.88
N PRO A 159 -16.25 16.17 -19.13
CA PRO A 159 -16.30 17.22 -18.11
C PRO A 159 -17.68 17.37 -17.47
N ASP A 160 -18.76 17.11 -18.21
CA ASP A 160 -20.13 17.23 -17.70
C ASP A 160 -20.41 16.18 -16.61
N VAL A 161 -19.93 14.94 -16.79
CA VAL A 161 -20.02 13.90 -15.76
C VAL A 161 -19.08 14.21 -14.60
N GLY A 162 -17.85 14.64 -14.90
CA GLY A 162 -16.85 14.96 -13.88
C GLY A 162 -17.21 16.13 -12.96
N ARG A 163 -18.00 17.11 -13.43
CA ARG A 163 -18.50 18.23 -12.61
C ARG A 163 -19.55 17.82 -11.59
N ARG A 164 -20.23 16.71 -11.81
CA ARG A 164 -21.25 16.14 -10.91
C ARG A 164 -20.66 15.29 -9.80
N LEU A 165 -19.33 15.26 -9.69
CA LEU A 165 -18.59 14.47 -8.70
C LEU A 165 -17.71 15.40 -7.86
N GLU A 166 -18.12 15.59 -6.60
CA GLU A 166 -17.38 16.39 -5.63
C GLU A 166 -16.52 15.49 -4.74
N ASP A 167 -15.22 15.82 -4.61
CA ASP A 167 -14.29 15.02 -3.80
C ASP A 167 -14.60 15.17 -2.32
N ARG A 168 -15.13 14.11 -1.70
CA ARG A 168 -15.45 14.09 -0.26
C ARG A 168 -14.24 13.70 0.58
N GLN A 169 -13.63 12.57 0.21
CA GLN A 169 -12.56 11.95 0.99
C GLN A 169 -11.62 11.18 0.07
N SER A 170 -10.31 11.19 0.40
CA SER A 170 -9.31 10.38 -0.29
C SER A 170 -8.61 9.43 0.66
N PHE A 171 -8.28 8.24 0.18
CA PHE A 171 -7.54 7.20 0.88
C PHE A 171 -6.25 6.92 0.12
N ASP A 172 -5.13 6.85 0.82
CA ASP A 172 -3.89 6.36 0.21
C ASP A 172 -4.07 4.87 -0.07
N ALA A 173 -3.78 4.46 -1.30
CA ALA A 173 -3.98 3.07 -1.73
C ALA A 173 -2.81 2.61 -2.60
N TRP A 174 -2.09 1.57 -2.17
CA TRP A 174 -1.05 0.96 -2.99
C TRP A 174 -1.67 -0.07 -3.96
N PRO A 175 -1.30 -0.10 -5.25
CA PRO A 175 -0.36 0.77 -5.96
C PRO A 175 -1.02 2.02 -6.58
N LEU A 176 -2.33 2.22 -6.37
CA LEU A 176 -3.20 3.18 -7.05
C LEU A 176 -2.96 4.66 -6.69
N LYS A 177 -1.92 4.97 -5.91
CA LYS A 177 -1.66 6.25 -5.24
C LYS A 177 -2.81 6.67 -4.32
N LYS A 178 -4.00 6.95 -4.85
CA LYS A 178 -5.18 7.33 -4.08
C LYS A 178 -6.49 6.77 -4.63
N ILE A 179 -7.37 6.38 -3.71
CA ILE A 179 -8.79 6.10 -3.97
C ILE A 179 -9.59 7.29 -3.46
N VAL A 180 -10.50 7.81 -4.27
CA VAL A 180 -11.32 8.99 -3.99
C VAL A 180 -12.79 8.58 -3.88
N PHE A 181 -13.43 8.99 -2.79
CA PHE A 181 -14.88 8.97 -2.62
C PHE A 181 -15.43 10.31 -3.12
N CYS A 182 -16.28 10.24 -4.13
CA CYS A 182 -16.95 11.40 -4.68
C CYS A 182 -18.44 11.36 -4.32
N ASP A 183 -18.96 12.47 -3.80
CA ASP A 183 -20.40 12.66 -3.69
C ASP A 183 -20.96 13.07 -5.05
N VAL A 184 -22.11 12.50 -5.43
CA VAL A 184 -22.86 12.97 -6.59
C VAL A 184 -23.54 14.29 -6.23
N VAL A 185 -23.30 15.31 -7.05
CA VAL A 185 -23.88 16.66 -6.91
C VAL A 185 -24.66 17.06 -8.16
N ARG A 186 -25.65 17.92 -7.98
CA ARG A 186 -26.54 18.42 -9.04
C ARG A 186 -25.97 19.64 -9.74
#